data_AF-A0A4Q7XXP4-F1
#
_entry.id   AF-A0A4Q7XXP4-F1
#
_cell.length_a   1.000
_cell.length_b   1.000
_cell.length_c   1.000
_cell.angle_alpha   90.00
_cell.angle_beta   90.00
_cell.angle_gamma   90.00
#
_symmetry.space_group_name_H-M   'P 1'
#
loop_
_entity.id
_entity.type
_entity.pdbx_description
1 polymer ?
#
loop_
_entity_poly.entity_id
_entity_poly.type
_entity_poly.pdbx_seq_one_letter_code
_entity_poly.pdbx_strand_id
1 'polypeptide(L)'
;MLDQITLLSEAEPFSLNQAQPTDHEEAVMLAIIRDMNSPTDKRPLQCVTFKQPLPEYFRLKEVCQRWKLKYTNVIRIFLRMAIHILESPNGQLLELLEKHRESEIEKERLRKEAHAKRFAEIPA
;
A
#
# COMPACT_ATOMS: atom_id res chain seq x y z
N MET A 1 -5.49 42.28 -14.65
CA MET A 1 -6.23 41.05 -14.33
C MET A 1 -5.24 39.91 -14.22
N LEU A 2 -4.67 39.72 -13.04
CA LEU A 2 -3.87 38.55 -12.66
C LEU A 2 -4.14 38.37 -11.17
N ASP A 3 -5.25 37.71 -10.86
CA ASP A 3 -5.62 37.36 -9.50
C ASP A 3 -6.08 35.90 -9.48
N GLN A 4 -5.67 35.22 -8.41
CA GLN A 4 -6.03 33.86 -8.01
C GLN A 4 -5.14 32.73 -8.52
N ILE A 5 -3.85 32.82 -8.24
CA ILE A 5 -3.14 31.66 -7.68
C ILE A 5 -3.40 31.70 -6.17
N THR A 6 -4.54 31.15 -5.75
CA THR A 6 -4.87 30.96 -4.33
C THR A 6 -5.58 29.64 -4.16
N LEU A 7 -4.84 28.55 -4.33
CA LEU A 7 -5.27 27.18 -4.03
C LEU A 7 -4.08 26.39 -3.48
N LEU A 8 -3.46 26.97 -2.46
CA LEU A 8 -2.48 26.31 -1.58
C LEU A 8 -2.69 26.86 -0.17
N SER A 9 -3.74 26.44 0.55
CA SER A 9 -3.81 26.73 1.99
C SER A 9 -4.85 25.91 2.76
N GLU A 10 -4.83 24.59 2.63
CA GLU A 10 -5.30 23.70 3.71
C GLU A 10 -4.32 22.52 3.86
N ALA A 11 -3.02 22.84 3.88
CA ALA A 11 -2.05 21.90 4.42
C ALA A 11 -2.16 21.96 5.94
N GLU A 12 -2.80 20.95 6.54
CA GLU A 12 -2.77 20.68 7.97
C GLU A 12 -1.36 20.94 8.54
N PRO A 13 -1.24 21.65 9.68
CA PRO A 13 0.05 21.97 10.26
C PRO A 13 0.85 20.70 10.53
N PHE A 14 2.05 20.62 9.93
CA PHE A 14 3.02 19.55 10.14
C PHE A 14 3.38 19.46 11.63
N SER A 15 2.88 18.42 12.30
CA SER A 15 3.19 18.15 13.70
C SER A 15 4.39 17.20 13.80
N LEU A 16 5.47 17.65 14.45
CA LEU A 16 6.70 16.88 14.73
C LEU A 16 6.50 15.73 15.74
N ASN A 17 5.30 15.57 16.28
CA ASN A 17 4.95 14.46 17.16
C ASN A 17 4.69 13.20 16.31
N GLN A 18 5.77 12.65 15.74
CA GLN A 18 5.73 11.27 15.27
C GLN A 18 5.46 10.41 16.50
N ALA A 19 4.28 9.78 16.55
CA ALA A 19 3.94 8.85 17.61
C ALA A 19 5.09 7.83 17.74
N GLN A 20 5.51 7.57 18.98
CA GLN A 20 6.50 6.52 19.19
C GLN A 20 5.93 5.19 18.65
N PRO A 21 6.79 4.35 18.04
CA PRO A 21 6.33 3.06 17.57
C PRO A 21 5.77 2.27 18.76
N THR A 22 4.66 1.59 18.51
CA THR A 22 4.12 0.58 19.42
C THR A 22 5.05 -0.63 19.48
N ASP A 23 4.96 -1.42 20.55
CA ASP A 23 5.74 -2.66 20.70
C ASP A 23 5.60 -3.60 19.49
N HIS A 24 4.42 -3.63 18.88
CA HIS A 24 4.19 -4.39 17.65
C HIS A 24 4.99 -3.83 16.49
N GLU A 25 4.95 -2.51 16.24
CA GLU A 25 5.71 -1.86 15.18
C GLU A 25 7.23 -2.05 15.36
N GLU A 26 7.73 -2.01 16.59
CA GLU A 26 9.13 -2.33 16.88
C GLU A 26 9.46 -3.80 16.59
N ALA A 27 8.59 -4.73 16.98
CA ALA A 27 8.78 -6.15 16.69
C ALA A 27 8.85 -6.43 15.19
N VAL A 28 8.03 -5.73 14.40
CA VAL A 28 8.08 -5.74 12.94
C VAL A 28 9.43 -5.25 12.42
N MET A 29 9.91 -4.11 12.94
CA MET A 29 11.20 -3.55 12.54
C MET A 29 12.38 -4.46 12.92
N LEU A 30 12.31 -5.16 14.06
CA LEU A 30 13.32 -6.13 14.47
C LEU A 30 13.29 -7.38 13.57
N ALA A 31 12.10 -7.85 13.18
CA ALA A 31 11.96 -8.93 12.20
C ALA A 31 12.57 -8.54 10.85
N ILE A 32 12.38 -7.27 10.44
CA ILE A 32 12.97 -6.72 9.22
C ILE A 32 14.51 -6.80 9.25
N ILE A 33 15.12 -6.35 10.35
CA ILE A 33 16.58 -6.34 10.50
C ILE A 33 17.14 -7.77 10.49
N ARG A 34 16.45 -8.71 11.13
CA ARG A 34 16.87 -10.12 11.16
C ARG A 34 16.78 -10.77 9.77
N ASP A 35 15.70 -10.53 9.03
CA ASP A 35 15.51 -11.09 7.69
C ASP A 35 16.57 -10.55 6.69
N MET A 36 16.91 -9.26 6.77
CA MET A 36 17.95 -8.68 5.92
C MET A 36 19.33 -9.32 6.10
N ASN A 37 19.62 -9.85 7.28
CA ASN A 37 20.88 -10.51 7.59
C ASN A 37 20.88 -12.01 7.27
N SER A 38 19.73 -12.57 6.87
CA SER A 38 19.60 -13.98 6.57
C SER A 38 20.10 -14.29 5.15
N PRO A 39 20.83 -15.38 4.94
CA PRO A 39 21.25 -15.78 3.60
C PRO A 39 20.02 -16.08 2.73
N THR A 40 19.92 -15.44 1.58
CA THR A 40 18.81 -15.65 0.64
C THR A 40 19.20 -16.66 -0.43
N ASP A 41 18.42 -17.74 -0.53
CA ASP A 41 18.51 -18.66 -1.67
C ASP A 41 18.13 -17.97 -2.98
N LYS A 42 18.79 -18.37 -4.08
CA LYS A 42 18.43 -17.90 -5.42
C LYS A 42 17.04 -18.44 -5.80
N ARG A 43 16.12 -17.53 -6.10
CA ARG A 43 14.76 -17.84 -6.54
C ARG A 43 14.43 -17.09 -7.83
N PRO A 44 13.57 -17.62 -8.71
CA PRO A 44 13.07 -16.88 -9.86
C PRO A 44 12.37 -15.59 -9.39
N LEU A 45 12.62 -14.47 -10.09
CA LEU A 45 12.09 -13.15 -9.74
C LEU A 45 11.12 -12.66 -10.81
N GLN A 46 9.95 -12.19 -10.38
CA GLN A 46 9.03 -11.42 -11.22
C GLN A 46 9.14 -9.93 -10.85
N CYS A 47 9.25 -9.07 -11.85
CA CYS A 47 9.23 -7.62 -11.64
C CYS A 47 7.79 -7.15 -11.41
N VAL A 48 7.57 -6.40 -10.33
CA VAL A 48 6.28 -5.78 -9.98
C VAL A 48 6.47 -4.27 -9.93
N THR A 49 5.64 -3.54 -10.66
CA THR A 49 5.67 -2.07 -10.71
C THR A 49 4.43 -1.51 -10.04
N PHE A 50 4.60 -0.55 -9.14
CA PHE A 50 3.49 0.19 -8.53
C PHE A 50 3.77 1.70 -8.54
N LYS A 51 2.70 2.50 -8.49
CA LYS A 51 2.80 3.96 -8.38
C LYS A 51 2.62 4.35 -6.92
N GLN A 52 3.53 5.15 -6.39
CA GLN A 52 3.46 5.68 -5.03
C GLN A 52 3.17 7.18 -5.07
N PRO A 53 2.30 7.71 -4.20
CA PRO A 53 2.15 9.14 -4.00
C PRO A 53 3.49 9.81 -3.66
N LEU A 54 3.77 10.94 -4.30
CA LEU A 54 5.06 11.63 -4.16
C LEU A 54 5.43 11.99 -2.70
N PRO A 55 4.51 12.49 -1.85
CA PRO A 55 4.83 12.79 -0.46
C PRO A 55 5.29 11.56 0.34
N GLU A 56 4.61 10.42 0.15
CA GLU A 56 4.96 9.16 0.82
C GLU A 56 6.31 8.62 0.35
N TYR A 57 6.59 8.75 -0.95
CA TYR A 57 7.89 8.38 -1.51
C TYR A 57 9.02 9.18 -0.87
N PHE A 58 8.85 10.50 -0.70
CA PHE A 58 9.88 11.33 -0.05
C PHE A 58 10.11 10.95 1.40
N ARG A 59 9.05 10.64 2.15
CA ARG A 59 9.16 10.15 3.54
C ARG A 59 9.93 8.83 3.60
N LEU A 60 9.59 7.86 2.75
CA LEU A 60 10.29 6.58 2.68
C LEU A 60 11.76 6.76 2.26
N LYS A 61 12.01 7.65 1.29
CA LYS A 61 13.36 8.04 0.83
C LYS A 61 14.22 8.51 1.99
N GLU A 62 13.71 9.47 2.77
CA GLU A 62 14.45 10.06 3.88
C GLU A 62 14.80 9.02 4.95
N VAL A 63 13.83 8.20 5.36
CA VAL A 63 14.02 7.17 6.39
C VAL A 63 15.04 6.12 5.92
N CYS A 64 14.89 5.60 4.70
CA CYS A 64 15.84 4.62 4.16
C CYS A 64 17.25 5.19 4.02
N GLN A 65 17.40 6.46 3.63
CA GLN A 65 18.71 7.11 3.55
C GLN A 65 19.35 7.27 4.92
N ARG A 66 18.57 7.67 5.93
CA ARG A 66 19.01 7.83 7.32
C ARG A 66 19.57 6.53 7.89
N TRP A 67 18.91 5.41 7.63
CA TRP A 67 19.24 4.09 8.18
C TRP A 67 20.00 3.17 7.20
N LYS A 68 20.43 3.69 6.04
CA LYS A 68 21.13 2.94 4.98
C LYS A 68 20.38 1.68 4.51
N LEU A 69 19.06 1.74 4.46
CA LEU A 69 18.19 0.66 4.00
C LEU A 69 17.91 0.74 2.50
N LYS A 70 17.74 -0.42 1.86
CA LYS A 70 17.25 -0.52 0.47
C LYS A 70 15.72 -0.50 0.47
N TYR A 71 15.10 0.32 -0.39
CA TYR A 71 13.64 0.38 -0.55
C TYR A 71 13.01 -1.00 -0.77
N THR A 72 13.65 -1.79 -1.63
CA THR A 72 13.18 -3.13 -1.99
C THR A 72 13.15 -4.10 -0.82
N ASN A 73 14.06 -3.97 0.14
CA ASN A 73 14.06 -4.81 1.34
C ASN A 73 12.89 -4.44 2.25
N VAL A 74 12.72 -3.14 2.51
CA VAL A 74 11.62 -2.61 3.34
C VAL A 74 10.27 -3.04 2.75
N ILE A 75 10.04 -2.74 1.47
CA ILE A 75 8.79 -3.09 0.78
C ILE A 75 8.54 -4.60 0.78
N ARG A 76 9.56 -5.41 0.48
CA ARG A 76 9.42 -6.88 0.43
C ARG A 76 8.98 -7.45 1.76
N ILE A 77 9.44 -6.90 2.88
CA ILE A 77 9.10 -7.44 4.19
C ILE A 77 7.67 -7.09 4.57
N PHE A 78 7.25 -5.84 4.37
CA PHE A 78 5.85 -5.47 4.54
C PHE A 78 4.92 -6.31 3.66
N LEU A 79 5.33 -6.59 2.40
CA LEU A 79 4.59 -7.49 1.53
C LEU A 79 4.52 -8.92 2.10
N ARG A 80 5.63 -9.50 2.57
CA ARG A 80 5.62 -10.86 3.17
C ARG A 80 4.72 -10.95 4.39
N MET A 81 4.77 -9.94 5.25
CA MET A 81 3.91 -9.86 6.42
C MET A 81 2.43 -9.76 6.04
N ALA A 82 2.11 -8.85 5.11
CA ALA A 82 0.75 -8.70 4.61
C ALA A 82 0.24 -10.00 3.98
N ILE A 83 1.05 -10.68 3.16
CA ILE A 83 0.71 -11.98 2.57
C ILE A 83 0.37 -12.99 3.66
N HIS A 84 1.22 -13.14 4.68
CA HIS A 84 0.99 -14.11 5.74
C HIS A 84 -0.33 -13.85 6.49
N ILE A 85 -0.64 -12.59 6.77
CA ILE A 85 -1.90 -12.19 7.38
C ILE A 85 -3.10 -12.51 6.47
N LEU A 86 -2.96 -12.25 5.17
CA LEU A 86 -4.02 -12.49 4.17
C LEU A 86 -4.23 -13.98 3.84
N GLU A 87 -3.24 -14.83 4.07
CA GLU A 87 -3.35 -16.29 3.91
C GLU A 87 -4.18 -16.93 5.02
N SER A 88 -4.21 -16.33 6.21
CA SER A 88 -4.98 -16.85 7.35
C SER A 88 -5.55 -15.71 8.22
N PRO A 89 -6.46 -14.90 7.67
CA PRO A 89 -7.10 -13.83 8.43
C PRO A 89 -8.04 -14.42 9.48
N ASN A 90 -8.18 -13.75 10.61
CA ASN A 90 -9.05 -14.19 11.69
C ASN A 90 -9.75 -13.01 12.39
N GLY A 91 -10.77 -13.35 13.18
CA GLY A 91 -11.57 -12.40 13.95
C GLY A 91 -12.19 -11.30 13.07
N GLN A 92 -12.15 -10.07 13.56
CA GLN A 92 -12.73 -8.91 12.88
C GLN A 92 -12.12 -8.66 11.48
N LEU A 93 -10.83 -8.98 11.29
CA LEU A 93 -10.19 -8.79 10.00
C LEU A 93 -10.79 -9.70 8.92
N LEU A 94 -11.11 -10.94 9.27
CA LEU A 94 -11.75 -11.89 8.36
C LEU A 94 -13.11 -11.35 7.89
N GLU A 95 -13.97 -10.92 8.82
CA GLU A 95 -15.30 -10.39 8.51
C GLU A 95 -15.23 -9.16 7.58
N LEU A 96 -14.27 -8.25 7.83
CA LEU A 96 -14.06 -7.07 6.99
C LEU A 96 -13.57 -7.43 5.59
N LEU A 97 -12.67 -8.42 5.47
CA LEU A 97 -12.17 -8.88 4.18
C LEU A 97 -13.25 -9.59 3.36
N GLU A 98 -14.11 -10.39 3.99
CA GLU A 98 -15.26 -11.04 3.34
C GLU A 98 -16.23 -10.00 2.79
N LYS A 99 -16.62 -9.02 3.62
CA LYS A 99 -17.49 -7.92 3.20
C LYS A 99 -16.87 -7.10 2.06
N HIS A 100 -15.57 -6.83 2.13
CA HIS A 100 -14.87 -6.13 1.05
C HIS A 100 -14.88 -6.93 -0.25
N ARG A 101 -14.60 -8.25 -0.18
CA ARG A 101 -14.63 -9.15 -1.33
C ARG A 101 -15.99 -9.16 -2.02
N GLU A 102 -17.08 -9.29 -1.25
CA GLU A 102 -18.44 -9.27 -1.80
C GLU A 102 -18.76 -7.95 -2.53
N SER A 103 -18.38 -6.83 -1.93
CA SER A 103 -18.54 -5.51 -2.54
C SER A 103 -17.77 -5.37 -3.86
N GLU A 104 -16.51 -5.83 -3.93
CA GLU A 104 -15.73 -5.73 -5.16
C GLU A 104 -16.27 -6.65 -6.27
N ILE A 105 -16.74 -7.85 -5.92
CA ILE A 105 -17.42 -8.76 -6.88
C ILE A 105 -18.66 -8.07 -7.45
N GLU A 106 -19.47 -7.43 -6.61
CA GLU A 106 -20.68 -6.76 -7.06
C GLU A 106 -20.38 -5.53 -7.94
N LYS A 107 -19.39 -4.71 -7.56
CA LYS A 107 -18.93 -3.61 -8.41
C LYS A 107 -18.44 -4.10 -9.77
N GLU A 108 -17.72 -5.21 -9.81
CA GLU A 108 -17.26 -5.80 -11.07
C GLU A 108 -18.44 -6.29 -11.93
N ARG A 109 -19.44 -6.94 -11.33
CA ARG A 109 -20.69 -7.34 -12.00
C ARG A 109 -21.38 -6.15 -12.64
N LEU A 110 -21.60 -5.08 -11.87
CA LEU A 110 -22.24 -3.86 -12.35
C LEU A 110 -21.45 -3.18 -13.47
N ARG A 111 -20.11 -3.15 -13.38
CA ARG A 111 -19.24 -2.63 -14.46
C ARG A 111 -19.38 -3.44 -15.75
N LYS A 112 -19.43 -4.77 -15.65
CA LYS A 112 -19.62 -5.66 -16.81
C LYS A 112 -20.99 -5.46 -17.46
N GLU A 113 -22.05 -5.32 -16.65
CA GLU A 113 -23.41 -5.07 -17.16
C GLU A 113 -23.53 -3.68 -17.81
N ALA A 114 -22.96 -2.65 -17.19
CA ALA A 114 -22.93 -1.31 -17.77
C ALA A 114 -22.14 -1.27 -19.08
N HIS A 115 -21.03 -2.02 -19.16
CA HIS A 115 -20.28 -2.21 -20.39
C HIS A 115 -21.14 -2.91 -21.43
N ALA A 116 -21.70 -4.09 -21.14
CA ALA A 116 -22.53 -4.85 -22.08
C ALA A 116 -23.71 -4.04 -22.66
N LYS A 117 -24.40 -3.24 -21.83
CA LYS A 117 -25.47 -2.34 -22.29
C LYS A 117 -24.97 -1.28 -23.27
N ARG A 118 -23.83 -0.64 -22.98
CA ARG A 118 -23.22 0.35 -23.87
C ARG A 118 -22.84 -0.22 -25.25
N PHE A 119 -22.39 -1.48 -25.32
CA PHE A 119 -22.04 -2.12 -26.59
C PHE A 119 -23.24 -2.74 -27.33
N ALA A 120 -24.36 -2.98 -26.63
CA ALA A 120 -25.61 -3.41 -27.26
C ALA A 120 -26.41 -2.23 -27.86
N GLU A 121 -26.17 -1.00 -27.39
CA GLU A 121 -26.86 0.22 -27.83
C GLU A 121 -26.17 0.96 -28.99
N ILE A 122 -25.04 0.47 -29.50
CA ILE A 122 -24.38 1.01 -30.71
C ILE A 122 -24.91 0.22 -31.92
N PRO A 123 -25.76 0.81 -32.78
CA PRO A 123 -26.18 0.15 -34.02
C PRO A 123 -25.00 0.05 -34.99
N ALA A 124 -24.96 -1.06 -35.74
CA ALA A 124 -23.97 -1.35 -36.77
C ALA A 124 -23.97 -0.34 -37.91
#